data_AF-A0ABD1ZGP7-F1
#
_entry.id   AF-A0ABD1ZGP7-F1
#
_cell.length_a   1.000
_cell.length_b   1.000
_cell.length_c   1.000
_cell.angle_alpha   90.00
_cell.angle_beta   90.00
_cell.angle_gamma   90.00
#
_symmetry.space_group_name_H-M   'P 1'
#
loop_
_entity.id
_entity.type
_entity.pdbx_description
1 polymer ?
#
loop_
_entity_poly.entity_id
_entity_poly.type
_entity_poly.pdbx_seq_one_letter_code
_entity_poly.pdbx_strand_id
1 'polypeptide(L)'
;MKSPYWSRFFHKVTNGTRTGLGVLVVGMLLHYVKGLKKLVMFATFTPVMTICVCDSTVGKAVRNFITVGFLSLFNTAAAIIVYRFLRPPIPHGAAVGCIGLFSFVISYPTSLWLLSRKIGLAQVAILYVTAQVDPDMDTIMVPLKLLLSTMLGSAVGVVTLILPWPRLSVWEVLRIGKSTARSTSELMKAAVSAFSAPDEGSFSATVLHAKMLRKAALESLEELTEKQPEIWWELKASCLKRNRFTNMIHGLSALNQHLTGMEMALHSGCVLQCPEVMRKLLEQPLKRVGDHSAKLLDIATKSLAACSLFCFAGSATLNAEQRKTLLDEGKLALIVFDNTLLEARKLAYYSTSDEPLESEGTPDGPATPEGSTLKKSSVDIVAPVHQRFMARLTANFFMFSLRLYFEQALHLVDTDFKIYASMHQIARRRVRSWMPRRLSRIRFSRLPKTPIFEEPAERLKPSIDVARILGEPEEAVLPNTSVKDSPEVASVSTGSVPQLPPECSQCKSKLLARAAPDRYE
;
A
#
# COMPACT_ATOMS: atom_id res chain seq x y z
N MET A 1 12.12 20.53 12.00
CA MET A 1 11.19 19.56 11.37
C MET A 1 10.02 20.32 10.77
N LYS A 2 9.76 20.22 9.45
CA LYS A 2 8.55 20.85 8.87
C LYS A 2 7.34 20.03 9.32
N SER A 3 6.35 20.68 9.94
CA SER A 3 5.14 20.00 10.41
C SER A 3 4.43 19.30 9.23
N PRO A 4 3.96 18.05 9.40
CA PRO A 4 3.21 17.33 8.36
C PRO A 4 1.95 18.08 7.91
N TYR A 5 1.38 18.93 8.78
CA TYR A 5 0.25 19.81 8.46
C TYR A 5 0.60 20.81 7.36
N TRP A 6 1.81 21.36 7.39
CA TRP A 6 2.25 22.38 6.43
C TRP A 6 2.32 21.76 5.02
N SER A 7 2.87 20.55 4.89
CA SER A 7 2.90 19.87 3.59
C SER A 7 1.50 19.61 3.03
N ARG A 8 0.51 19.27 3.87
CA ARG A 8 -0.88 19.06 3.44
C ARG A 8 -1.55 20.37 3.03
N PHE A 9 -1.28 21.45 3.74
CA PHE A 9 -1.81 22.78 3.41
C PHE A 9 -1.34 23.27 2.05
N PHE A 10 -0.02 23.30 1.81
CA PHE A 10 0.54 23.74 0.52
C PHE A 10 0.05 22.89 -0.65
N HIS A 11 -0.16 21.60 -0.40
CA HIS A 11 -0.71 20.68 -1.39
C HIS A 11 -2.14 21.05 -1.78
N LYS A 12 -3.02 21.36 -0.80
CA LYS A 12 -4.38 21.84 -1.06
C LYS A 12 -4.40 23.20 -1.78
N VAL A 13 -3.54 24.14 -1.38
CA VAL A 13 -3.42 25.46 -2.02
C VAL A 13 -2.96 25.32 -3.47
N THR A 14 -1.98 24.45 -3.72
CA THR A 14 -1.49 24.17 -5.08
C THR A 14 -2.57 23.55 -5.95
N ASN A 15 -3.38 22.64 -5.40
CA ASN A 15 -4.53 22.08 -6.13
C ASN A 15 -5.58 23.17 -6.45
N GLY A 16 -5.94 24.01 -5.48
CA GLY A 16 -6.93 25.09 -5.68
C GLY A 16 -6.47 26.17 -6.67
N THR A 17 -5.19 26.53 -6.65
CA THR A 17 -4.65 27.51 -7.63
C THR A 17 -4.65 26.95 -9.06
N ARG A 18 -4.40 25.66 -9.23
CA ARG A 18 -4.47 24.99 -10.55
C ARG A 18 -5.89 24.90 -11.08
N THR A 19 -6.86 24.55 -10.24
CA THR A 19 -8.26 24.52 -10.68
C THR A 19 -8.74 25.92 -11.07
N GLY A 20 -8.37 26.95 -10.29
CA GLY A 20 -8.62 28.35 -10.63
C GLY A 20 -7.99 28.78 -11.95
N LEU A 21 -6.72 28.41 -12.18
CA LEU A 21 -6.02 28.68 -13.45
C LEU A 21 -6.71 28.00 -14.63
N GLY A 22 -7.19 26.76 -14.46
CA GLY A 22 -7.87 26.02 -15.52
C GLY A 22 -9.18 26.68 -15.93
N VAL A 23 -9.99 27.10 -14.96
CA VAL A 23 -11.22 27.84 -15.21
C VAL A 23 -10.94 29.18 -15.89
N LEU A 24 -9.86 29.88 -15.48
CA LEU A 24 -9.43 31.11 -16.12
C LEU A 24 -9.04 30.86 -17.59
N VAL A 25 -8.24 29.83 -17.88
CA VAL A 25 -7.83 29.48 -19.26
C VAL A 25 -9.05 29.14 -20.11
N VAL A 26 -10.02 28.38 -19.59
CA VAL A 26 -11.29 28.11 -20.29
C VAL A 26 -12.05 29.41 -20.58
N GLY A 27 -12.19 30.29 -19.59
CA GLY A 27 -12.88 31.57 -19.73
C GLY A 27 -12.23 32.46 -20.80
N MET A 28 -10.90 32.55 -20.79
CA MET A 28 -10.13 33.26 -21.81
C MET A 28 -10.34 32.61 -23.19
N LEU A 29 -10.25 31.28 -23.28
CA LEU A 29 -10.41 30.56 -24.55
C LEU A 29 -11.81 30.78 -25.16
N LEU A 30 -12.85 30.74 -24.34
CA LEU A 30 -14.23 31.05 -24.76
C LEU A 30 -14.41 32.53 -25.13
N HIS A 31 -13.71 33.45 -24.47
CA HIS A 31 -13.83 34.89 -24.74
C HIS A 31 -13.12 35.31 -26.02
N TYR A 32 -11.86 34.90 -26.22
CA TYR A 32 -11.00 35.37 -27.30
C TYR A 32 -11.17 34.62 -28.62
N VAL A 33 -11.53 33.33 -28.59
CA VAL A 33 -11.65 32.53 -29.81
C VAL A 33 -13.06 32.66 -30.39
N LYS A 34 -13.21 33.56 -31.37
CA LYS A 34 -14.51 33.89 -32.01
C LYS A 34 -15.27 32.70 -32.63
N GLY A 35 -14.61 31.57 -32.87
CA GLY A 35 -15.23 30.33 -33.37
C GLY A 35 -15.71 29.35 -32.29
N LEU A 36 -15.09 29.35 -31.10
CA LEU A 36 -15.40 28.36 -30.06
C LEU A 36 -16.78 28.54 -29.45
N LYS A 37 -17.28 29.78 -29.37
CA LYS A 37 -18.64 30.08 -28.90
C LYS A 37 -19.72 29.41 -29.74
N LYS A 38 -19.48 29.21 -31.04
CA LYS A 38 -20.44 28.54 -31.94
C LYS A 38 -20.39 27.02 -31.82
N LEU A 39 -19.25 26.46 -31.40
CA LEU A 39 -19.00 25.03 -31.28
C LEU A 39 -19.39 24.46 -29.92
N VAL A 40 -19.51 25.30 -28.89
CA VAL A 40 -19.83 24.88 -27.51
C VAL A 40 -21.30 25.16 -27.23
N MET A 41 -22.07 24.10 -26.91
CA MET A 41 -23.50 24.21 -26.60
C MET A 41 -23.76 24.87 -25.24
N PHE A 42 -22.96 24.49 -24.22
CA PHE A 42 -23.10 24.99 -22.85
C PHE A 42 -21.76 25.53 -22.35
N ALA A 43 -21.60 26.86 -22.35
CA ALA A 43 -20.40 27.52 -21.85
C ALA A 43 -20.10 27.18 -20.37
N THR A 44 -21.13 26.78 -19.60
CA THR A 44 -21.02 26.36 -18.20
C THR A 44 -20.50 24.94 -18.02
N PHE A 45 -20.65 24.06 -19.01
CA PHE A 45 -20.25 22.66 -18.90
C PHE A 45 -18.72 22.50 -19.01
N THR A 46 -18.09 23.25 -19.92
CA THR A 46 -16.63 23.25 -20.11
C THR A 46 -15.83 23.51 -18.82
N PRO A 47 -16.10 24.56 -18.02
CA PRO A 47 -15.36 24.81 -16.77
C PRO A 47 -15.62 23.75 -15.70
N VAL A 48 -16.84 23.20 -15.59
CA VAL A 48 -17.13 22.09 -14.66
C VAL A 48 -16.28 20.87 -15.01
N MET A 49 -16.21 20.53 -16.30
CA MET A 49 -15.37 19.44 -16.80
C MET A 49 -13.89 19.69 -16.52
N THR A 50 -13.42 20.93 -16.67
CA THR A 50 -12.04 21.31 -16.32
C THR A 50 -11.76 21.11 -14.83
N ILE A 51 -12.66 21.55 -13.94
CA ILE A 51 -12.52 21.35 -12.48
C ILE A 51 -12.43 19.85 -12.15
N CYS A 52 -13.32 19.03 -12.74
CA CYS A 52 -13.33 17.58 -12.52
C CYS A 52 -12.03 16.89 -12.95
N VAL A 53 -11.37 17.37 -14.02
CA VAL A 53 -10.10 16.81 -14.51
C VAL A 53 -8.91 17.36 -13.72
N CYS A 54 -8.95 18.62 -13.28
CA CYS A 54 -7.85 19.31 -12.61
C CYS A 54 -7.55 18.83 -11.17
N ASP A 55 -8.45 18.10 -10.51
CA ASP A 55 -8.19 17.57 -9.16
C ASP A 55 -7.31 16.30 -9.15
N SER A 56 -6.76 15.92 -10.30
CA SER A 56 -6.03 14.66 -10.48
C SER A 56 -4.55 14.83 -10.85
N THR A 57 -3.74 13.78 -10.64
CA THR A 57 -2.36 13.70 -11.14
C THR A 57 -2.36 13.74 -12.67
N VAL A 58 -1.26 14.14 -13.32
CA VAL A 58 -1.21 14.24 -14.79
C VAL A 58 -1.56 12.91 -15.46
N GLY A 59 -1.02 11.80 -14.97
CA GLY A 59 -1.33 10.46 -15.49
C GLY A 59 -2.80 10.09 -15.33
N LYS A 60 -3.38 10.38 -14.17
CA LYS A 60 -4.82 10.17 -13.92
C LYS A 60 -5.67 11.07 -14.80
N ALA A 61 -5.26 12.31 -15.03
CA ALA A 61 -5.97 13.26 -15.89
C ALA A 61 -5.94 12.85 -17.36
N VAL A 62 -4.78 12.41 -17.87
CA VAL A 62 -4.65 11.88 -19.25
C VAL A 62 -5.50 10.63 -19.41
N ARG A 63 -5.46 9.71 -18.44
CA ARG A 63 -6.32 8.52 -18.43
C ARG A 63 -7.80 8.89 -18.44
N ASN A 64 -8.20 9.82 -17.58
CA ASN A 64 -9.57 10.31 -17.48
C ASN A 64 -9.99 11.00 -18.77
N PHE A 65 -9.13 11.84 -19.37
CA PHE A 65 -9.36 12.48 -20.66
C PHE A 65 -9.67 11.46 -21.76
N ILE A 66 -8.83 10.42 -21.88
CA ILE A 66 -9.01 9.36 -22.88
C ILE A 66 -10.30 8.56 -22.61
N THR A 67 -10.54 8.18 -21.35
CA THR A 67 -11.71 7.37 -20.97
C THR A 67 -13.01 8.17 -21.14
N VAL A 68 -13.02 9.43 -20.73
CA VAL A 68 -14.13 10.36 -20.95
C VAL A 68 -14.32 10.59 -22.46
N GLY A 69 -13.25 10.72 -23.24
CA GLY A 69 -13.32 10.84 -24.70
C GLY A 69 -14.02 9.66 -25.36
N PHE A 70 -13.61 8.44 -25.05
CA PHE A 70 -14.26 7.25 -25.58
C PHE A 70 -15.71 7.12 -25.12
N LEU A 71 -15.99 7.36 -23.84
CA LEU A 71 -17.34 7.27 -23.30
C LEU A 71 -18.27 8.34 -23.89
N SER A 72 -17.78 9.58 -24.00
CA SER A 72 -18.52 10.68 -24.60
C SER A 72 -18.77 10.45 -26.09
N LEU A 73 -17.80 9.89 -26.82
CA LEU A 73 -17.99 9.51 -28.23
C LEU A 73 -19.05 8.42 -28.37
N PHE A 74 -19.00 7.39 -27.51
CA PHE A 74 -20.00 6.32 -27.48
C PHE A 74 -21.41 6.87 -27.18
N ASN A 75 -21.56 7.68 -26.14
CA ASN A 75 -22.83 8.30 -25.77
C ASN A 75 -23.38 9.21 -26.89
N THR A 76 -22.49 9.95 -27.55
CA THR A 76 -22.86 10.83 -28.67
C THR A 76 -23.33 10.02 -29.87
N ALA A 77 -22.60 8.96 -30.24
CA ALA A 77 -22.98 8.07 -31.34
C ALA A 77 -24.32 7.37 -31.05
N ALA A 78 -24.51 6.87 -29.83
CA ALA A 78 -25.75 6.24 -29.41
C ALA A 78 -26.93 7.23 -29.43
N ALA A 79 -26.73 8.46 -28.94
CA ALA A 79 -27.76 9.50 -28.99
C ALA A 79 -28.14 9.85 -30.44
N ILE A 80 -27.16 10.00 -31.35
CA ILE A 80 -27.43 10.26 -32.78
C ILE A 80 -28.26 9.13 -33.39
N ILE A 81 -27.95 7.87 -33.07
CA ILE A 81 -28.73 6.71 -33.54
C ILE A 81 -30.17 6.80 -33.01
N VAL A 82 -30.36 7.02 -31.71
CA VAL A 82 -31.69 7.13 -31.09
C VAL A 82 -32.49 8.29 -31.67
N TYR A 83 -31.86 9.46 -31.88
CA TYR A 83 -32.52 10.62 -32.48
C TYR A 83 -32.96 10.37 -33.92
N ARG A 84 -32.18 9.59 -34.67
CA ARG A 84 -32.53 9.20 -36.04
C ARG A 84 -33.74 8.26 -36.09
N PHE A 85 -33.91 7.42 -35.07
CA PHE A 85 -35.05 6.50 -34.97
C PHE A 85 -36.31 7.16 -34.41
N LEU A 86 -36.20 7.93 -33.33
CA LEU A 86 -37.37 8.46 -32.62
C LEU A 86 -37.87 9.79 -33.18
N ARG A 87 -37.03 10.54 -33.92
CA ARG A 87 -37.22 11.94 -34.37
C ARG A 87 -37.62 12.90 -33.24
N PRO A 88 -36.89 14.01 -33.02
CA PRO A 88 -37.35 15.05 -32.10
C PRO A 88 -38.71 15.62 -32.56
N PRO A 89 -39.60 16.01 -31.63
CA PRO A 89 -39.49 15.92 -30.18
C PRO A 89 -39.78 14.52 -29.61
N ILE A 90 -38.95 14.07 -28.68
CA ILE A 90 -39.09 12.73 -28.07
C ILE A 90 -40.21 12.77 -27.00
N PRO A 91 -41.14 11.79 -26.99
CA PRO A 91 -42.17 11.74 -25.94
C PRO A 91 -41.52 11.49 -24.57
N HIS A 92 -42.09 12.08 -23.52
CA HIS A 92 -41.53 12.09 -22.16
C HIS A 92 -41.16 10.69 -21.66
N GLY A 93 -42.03 9.70 -21.88
CA GLY A 93 -41.79 8.31 -21.48
C GLY A 93 -40.60 7.66 -22.20
N ALA A 94 -40.40 7.96 -23.49
CA ALA A 94 -39.28 7.44 -24.25
C ALA A 94 -37.95 8.09 -23.81
N ALA A 95 -37.95 9.38 -23.48
CA ALA A 95 -36.77 10.06 -22.95
C ALA A 95 -36.33 9.46 -21.61
N VAL A 96 -37.28 9.26 -20.67
CA VAL A 96 -37.00 8.62 -19.37
C VAL A 96 -36.52 7.18 -19.56
N GLY A 97 -37.16 6.41 -20.45
CA GLY A 97 -36.74 5.04 -20.77
C GLY A 97 -35.31 4.98 -21.34
N CYS A 98 -34.95 5.88 -22.26
CA CYS A 98 -33.61 5.98 -22.80
C CYS A 98 -32.59 6.35 -21.71
N ILE A 99 -32.88 7.37 -20.89
CA ILE A 99 -32.00 7.77 -19.77
C ILE A 99 -31.78 6.58 -18.84
N GLY A 100 -32.83 5.85 -18.47
CA GLY A 100 -32.72 4.65 -17.62
C GLY A 100 -31.86 3.56 -18.25
N LEU A 101 -32.09 3.24 -19.52
CA LEU A 101 -31.34 2.22 -20.25
C LEU A 101 -29.85 2.58 -20.37
N PHE A 102 -29.53 3.80 -20.82
CA PHE A 102 -28.14 4.25 -20.95
C PHE A 102 -27.45 4.40 -19.59
N SER A 103 -28.19 4.82 -18.55
CA SER A 103 -27.65 4.87 -17.18
C SER A 103 -27.27 3.48 -16.67
N PHE A 104 -28.08 2.46 -16.99
CA PHE A 104 -27.75 1.07 -16.68
C PHE A 104 -26.50 0.60 -17.44
N VAL A 105 -26.43 0.85 -18.75
CA VAL A 105 -25.26 0.49 -19.59
C VAL A 105 -23.98 1.16 -19.11
N ILE A 106 -24.03 2.42 -18.67
CA ILE A 106 -22.87 3.15 -18.14
C ILE A 106 -22.49 2.68 -16.73
N SER A 107 -23.46 2.26 -15.92
CA SER A 107 -23.23 1.84 -14.53
C SER A 107 -22.76 0.39 -14.41
N TYR A 108 -23.13 -0.47 -15.37
CA TYR A 108 -22.83 -1.90 -15.37
C TYR A 108 -21.33 -2.26 -15.31
N PRO A 109 -20.41 -1.61 -16.06
CA PRO A 109 -19.04 -2.08 -16.14
C PRO A 109 -18.28 -1.69 -14.87
N THR A 110 -17.97 -2.65 -13.99
CA THR A 110 -17.25 -2.44 -12.72
C THR A 110 -15.90 -1.74 -12.90
N SER A 111 -15.28 -1.89 -14.08
CA SER A 111 -13.97 -1.33 -14.44
C SER A 111 -13.96 0.18 -14.73
N LEU A 112 -15.12 0.81 -14.93
CA LEU A 112 -15.21 2.26 -15.15
C LEU A 112 -14.92 3.06 -13.88
N TRP A 113 -14.10 4.09 -14.03
CA TRP A 113 -13.78 5.02 -12.95
C TRP A 113 -15.01 5.82 -12.53
N LEU A 114 -15.15 6.06 -11.22
CA LEU A 114 -16.26 6.80 -10.63
C LEU A 114 -16.48 8.16 -11.32
N LEU A 115 -15.40 8.85 -11.71
CA LEU A 115 -15.47 10.15 -12.38
C LEU A 115 -16.08 10.03 -13.79
N SER A 116 -15.60 9.09 -14.60
CA SER A 116 -16.12 8.87 -15.96
C SER A 116 -17.58 8.47 -15.95
N ARG A 117 -18.02 7.64 -14.98
CA ARG A 117 -19.44 7.31 -14.81
C ARG A 117 -20.29 8.54 -14.52
N LYS A 118 -19.89 9.39 -13.57
CA LYS A 118 -20.61 10.63 -13.24
C LYS A 118 -20.75 11.55 -14.45
N ILE A 119 -19.66 11.72 -15.20
CA ILE A 119 -19.64 12.55 -16.41
C ILE A 119 -20.54 11.94 -17.49
N GLY A 120 -20.46 10.62 -17.72
CA GLY A 120 -21.28 9.93 -18.71
C GLY A 120 -22.76 10.03 -18.40
N LEU A 121 -23.16 9.83 -17.14
CA LEU A 121 -24.54 9.99 -16.67
C LEU A 121 -25.05 11.42 -16.87
N ALA A 122 -24.23 12.42 -16.53
CA ALA A 122 -24.58 13.82 -16.75
C ALA A 122 -24.76 14.14 -18.24
N GLN A 123 -23.86 13.62 -19.11
CA GLN A 123 -23.94 13.83 -20.55
C GLN A 123 -25.20 13.21 -21.15
N VAL A 124 -25.54 11.98 -20.76
CA VAL A 124 -26.77 11.30 -21.19
C VAL A 124 -28.01 12.07 -20.77
N ALA A 125 -28.07 12.52 -19.51
CA ALA A 125 -29.19 13.30 -19.02
C ALA A 125 -29.37 14.61 -19.82
N ILE A 126 -28.28 15.35 -20.05
CA ILE A 126 -28.32 16.60 -20.82
C ILE A 126 -28.82 16.34 -22.26
N LEU A 127 -28.32 15.30 -22.93
CA LEU A 127 -28.73 14.96 -24.30
C LEU A 127 -30.24 14.68 -24.38
N TYR A 128 -30.76 13.79 -23.53
CA TYR A 128 -32.17 13.41 -23.63
C TYR A 128 -33.13 14.49 -23.14
N VAL A 129 -32.75 15.28 -22.13
CA VAL A 129 -33.57 16.42 -21.67
C VAL A 129 -33.60 17.52 -22.73
N THR A 130 -32.48 17.84 -23.37
CA THR A 130 -32.47 18.85 -24.44
C THR A 130 -33.30 18.43 -25.65
N ALA A 131 -33.25 17.15 -26.05
CA ALA A 131 -34.07 16.61 -27.14
C ALA A 131 -35.58 16.55 -26.84
N GLN A 132 -35.96 16.64 -25.56
CA GLN A 132 -37.35 16.72 -25.11
C GLN A 132 -37.87 18.17 -25.13
N VAL A 133 -37.02 19.13 -24.77
CA VAL A 133 -37.39 20.56 -24.64
C VAL A 133 -37.41 21.27 -26.00
N ASP A 134 -36.42 21.01 -26.86
CA ASP A 134 -36.27 21.72 -28.13
C ASP A 134 -36.74 20.84 -29.33
N PRO A 135 -37.89 21.15 -29.96
CA PRO A 135 -38.41 20.37 -31.08
C PRO A 135 -37.63 20.58 -32.39
N ASP A 136 -37.05 21.76 -32.59
CA ASP A 136 -36.29 22.15 -33.80
C ASP A 136 -34.78 21.87 -33.67
N MET A 137 -34.41 20.96 -32.77
CA MET A 137 -33.01 20.63 -32.54
C MET A 137 -32.40 19.90 -33.74
N ASP A 138 -31.25 20.40 -34.20
CA ASP A 138 -30.36 19.65 -35.09
C ASP A 138 -29.87 18.34 -34.42
N THR A 139 -30.44 17.22 -34.86
CA THR A 139 -30.17 15.85 -34.35
C THR A 139 -28.68 15.46 -34.33
N ILE A 140 -27.86 16.02 -35.21
CA ILE A 140 -26.43 15.72 -35.30
C ILE A 140 -25.59 16.78 -34.58
N MET A 141 -25.94 18.06 -34.76
CA MET A 141 -25.11 19.16 -34.33
C MET A 141 -25.09 19.31 -32.81
N VAL A 142 -26.22 19.08 -32.14
CA VAL A 142 -26.28 19.22 -30.67
C VAL A 142 -25.41 18.21 -29.94
N PRO A 143 -25.52 16.89 -30.19
CA PRO A 143 -24.65 15.92 -29.55
C PRO A 143 -23.17 16.18 -29.84
N LEU A 144 -22.86 16.62 -31.06
CA LEU A 144 -21.50 16.94 -31.46
C LEU A 144 -20.95 18.17 -30.72
N LYS A 145 -21.75 19.23 -30.57
CA LYS A 145 -21.37 20.42 -29.78
C LYS A 145 -21.16 20.07 -28.31
N LEU A 146 -21.99 19.18 -27.75
CA LEU A 146 -21.80 18.69 -26.38
C LEU A 146 -20.49 17.90 -26.26
N LEU A 147 -20.24 16.96 -27.17
CA LEU A 147 -18.98 16.20 -27.24
C LEU A 147 -17.76 17.12 -27.30
N LEU A 148 -17.78 18.10 -28.20
CA LEU A 148 -16.71 19.08 -28.36
C LEU A 148 -16.50 19.90 -27.08
N SER A 149 -17.57 20.32 -26.40
CA SER A 149 -17.48 21.07 -25.14
C SER A 149 -16.83 20.24 -24.00
N THR A 150 -17.14 18.94 -23.93
CA THR A 150 -16.57 17.99 -22.98
C THR A 150 -15.10 17.74 -23.27
N MET A 151 -14.76 17.51 -24.55
CA MET A 151 -13.39 17.28 -25.00
C MET A 151 -12.52 18.52 -24.79
N LEU A 152 -13.05 19.70 -25.09
CA LEU A 152 -12.36 20.95 -24.84
C LEU A 152 -12.09 21.16 -23.35
N GLY A 153 -13.10 21.00 -22.49
CA GLY A 153 -12.95 21.20 -21.05
C GLY A 153 -11.95 20.23 -20.42
N SER A 154 -11.97 18.98 -20.86
CA SER A 154 -11.04 17.96 -20.39
C SER A 154 -9.63 18.15 -20.95
N ALA A 155 -9.47 18.56 -22.21
CA ALA A 155 -8.17 18.91 -22.80
C ALA A 155 -7.53 20.11 -22.09
N VAL A 156 -8.30 21.18 -21.85
CA VAL A 156 -7.82 22.34 -21.10
C VAL A 156 -7.45 21.94 -19.67
N GLY A 157 -8.20 21.02 -19.05
CA GLY A 157 -7.85 20.46 -17.75
C GLY A 157 -6.49 19.78 -17.73
N VAL A 158 -6.18 18.94 -18.74
CA VAL A 158 -4.86 18.30 -18.88
C VAL A 158 -3.75 19.33 -19.12
N VAL A 159 -3.97 20.31 -20.00
CA VAL A 159 -2.98 21.37 -20.27
C VAL A 159 -2.69 22.20 -19.01
N THR A 160 -3.73 22.53 -18.26
CA THR A 160 -3.60 23.25 -16.98
C THR A 160 -2.82 22.44 -15.95
N LEU A 161 -2.85 21.10 -16.00
CA LEU A 161 -2.04 20.31 -15.10
C LEU A 161 -0.54 20.31 -15.44
N ILE A 162 -0.18 20.71 -16.66
CA ILE A 162 1.21 20.81 -17.11
C ILE A 162 1.81 22.17 -16.68
N LEU A 163 1.02 23.24 -16.64
CA LEU A 163 1.45 24.58 -16.22
C LEU A 163 1.05 24.91 -14.77
N PRO A 164 1.90 25.53 -13.92
CA PRO A 164 3.35 25.76 -14.01
C PRO A 164 4.21 24.66 -13.35
N TRP A 165 3.63 23.80 -12.49
CA TRP A 165 4.35 22.73 -11.80
C TRP A 165 3.65 21.38 -12.03
N PRO A 166 4.09 20.54 -12.96
CA PRO A 166 3.40 19.29 -13.26
C PRO A 166 3.44 18.35 -12.03
N ARG A 167 2.26 17.98 -11.54
CA ARG A 167 2.13 16.96 -10.48
C ARG A 167 2.14 15.59 -11.15
N LEU A 168 3.35 15.16 -11.44
CA LEU A 168 3.65 13.85 -11.98
C LEU A 168 3.43 12.79 -10.89
N SER A 169 2.56 11.82 -11.16
CA SER A 169 2.31 10.65 -10.30
C SER A 169 3.60 9.91 -9.97
N VAL A 170 4.61 9.96 -10.86
CA VAL A 170 5.94 9.39 -10.61
C VAL A 170 6.57 9.91 -9.31
N TRP A 171 6.47 11.21 -9.04
CA TRP A 171 7.06 11.80 -7.82
C TRP A 171 6.28 11.43 -6.57
N GLU A 172 4.97 11.30 -6.71
CA GLU A 172 4.09 10.89 -5.63
C GLU A 172 4.36 9.44 -5.23
N VAL A 173 4.42 8.55 -6.22
CA VAL A 173 4.79 7.14 -6.05
C VAL A 173 6.20 7.01 -5.50
N LEU A 174 7.15 7.81 -5.97
CA LEU A 174 8.51 7.80 -5.45
C LEU A 174 8.58 8.26 -3.99
N ARG A 175 7.81 9.30 -3.63
CA ARG A 175 7.73 9.80 -2.25
C ARG A 175 7.08 8.76 -1.33
N ILE A 176 5.99 8.16 -1.77
CA ILE A 176 5.31 7.07 -1.06
C ILE A 176 6.26 5.89 -0.92
N GLY A 177 6.84 5.40 -2.00
CA GLY A 177 7.80 4.29 -1.99
C GLY A 177 9.01 4.54 -1.09
N LYS A 178 9.52 5.78 -1.03
CA LYS A 178 10.57 6.17 -0.06
C LYS A 178 10.07 6.12 1.39
N SER A 179 8.85 6.56 1.64
CA SER A 179 8.21 6.48 2.97
C SER A 179 7.95 5.02 3.38
N THR A 180 7.46 4.19 2.45
CA THR A 180 7.25 2.75 2.63
C THR A 180 8.57 2.07 2.92
N ALA A 181 9.62 2.28 2.10
CA ALA A 181 10.94 1.70 2.31
C ALA A 181 11.53 2.06 3.69
N ARG A 182 11.39 3.32 4.12
CA ARG A 182 11.79 3.73 5.48
C ARG A 182 10.99 3.01 6.55
N SER A 183 9.66 2.98 6.42
CA SER A 183 8.77 2.31 7.38
C SER A 183 9.07 0.82 7.48
N THR A 184 9.30 0.15 6.34
CA THR A 184 9.72 -1.25 6.25
C THR A 184 11.10 -1.48 6.87
N SER A 185 12.04 -0.55 6.74
CA SER A 185 13.37 -0.67 7.38
C SER A 185 13.32 -0.44 8.90
N GLU A 186 12.51 0.51 9.37
CA GLU A 186 12.31 0.74 10.81
C GLU A 186 11.52 -0.40 11.44
N LEU A 187 10.54 -0.97 10.72
CA LEU A 187 9.82 -2.17 11.12
C LEU A 187 10.78 -3.36 11.27
N MET A 188 11.70 -3.55 10.33
CA MET A 188 12.72 -4.59 10.42
C MET A 188 13.62 -4.41 11.66
N LYS A 189 14.10 -3.18 11.91
CA LYS A 189 14.88 -2.86 13.12
C LYS A 189 14.07 -3.13 14.39
N ALA A 190 12.81 -2.73 14.42
CA ALA A 190 11.90 -2.98 15.55
C ALA A 190 11.72 -4.48 15.78
N ALA A 191 11.49 -5.28 14.73
CA ALA A 191 11.36 -6.73 14.81
C ALA A 191 12.65 -7.41 15.32
N VAL A 192 13.82 -6.96 14.84
CA VAL A 192 15.12 -7.42 15.33
C VAL A 192 15.31 -7.05 16.81
N SER A 193 14.99 -5.81 17.20
CA SER A 193 15.10 -5.37 18.58
C SER A 193 14.16 -6.11 19.52
N ALA A 194 12.96 -6.46 19.06
CA ALA A 194 12.02 -7.29 19.79
C ALA A 194 12.58 -8.70 19.99
N PHE A 195 13.19 -9.31 18.97
CA PHE A 195 13.82 -10.63 19.11
C PHE A 195 14.97 -10.64 20.14
N SER A 196 15.75 -9.56 20.19
CA SER A 196 16.90 -9.40 21.11
C SER A 196 16.54 -8.80 22.48
N ALA A 197 15.27 -8.51 22.74
CA ALA A 197 14.83 -7.91 24.00
C ALA A 197 15.16 -8.83 25.19
N PRO A 198 15.81 -8.32 26.26
CA PRO A 198 16.11 -9.13 27.45
C PRO A 198 14.84 -9.43 28.26
N ASP A 199 13.96 -8.43 28.40
CA ASP A 199 12.81 -8.44 29.31
C ASP A 199 11.47 -8.48 28.56
N GLU A 200 10.47 -9.14 29.15
CA GLU A 200 9.11 -9.23 28.60
C GLU A 200 8.44 -7.85 28.41
N GLY A 201 8.68 -6.90 29.31
CA GLY A 201 8.19 -5.53 29.18
C GLY A 201 8.75 -4.81 27.95
N SER A 202 10.07 -4.94 27.71
CA SER A 202 10.71 -4.37 26.52
C SER A 202 10.29 -5.07 25.23
N PHE A 203 10.06 -6.38 25.30
CA PHE A 203 9.54 -7.20 24.20
C PHE A 203 8.13 -6.76 23.78
N SER A 204 7.20 -6.68 24.72
CA SER A 204 5.81 -6.30 24.43
C SER A 204 5.73 -4.87 23.86
N ALA A 205 6.50 -3.93 24.41
CA ALA A 205 6.57 -2.55 23.91
C ALA A 205 7.10 -2.47 22.47
N THR A 206 8.19 -3.19 22.16
CA THR A 206 8.78 -3.21 20.81
C THR A 206 7.91 -3.95 19.80
N VAL A 207 7.22 -5.03 20.19
CA VAL A 207 6.22 -5.72 19.35
C VAL A 207 5.04 -4.80 19.03
N LEU A 208 4.53 -4.05 20.01
CA LEU A 208 3.46 -3.07 19.78
C LEU A 208 3.91 -1.96 18.81
N HIS A 209 5.15 -1.48 18.97
CA HIS A 209 5.74 -0.49 18.06
C HIS A 209 5.86 -1.04 16.63
N ALA A 210 6.33 -2.28 16.47
CA ALA A 210 6.41 -2.97 15.18
C ALA A 210 5.01 -3.10 14.53
N LYS A 211 3.98 -3.44 15.30
CA LYS A 211 2.59 -3.53 14.80
C LYS A 211 2.08 -2.19 14.25
N MET A 212 2.39 -1.09 14.94
CA MET A 212 2.02 0.26 14.48
C MET A 212 2.76 0.65 13.19
N LEU A 213 4.08 0.40 13.12
CA LEU A 213 4.88 0.64 11.91
C LEU A 213 4.40 -0.18 10.72
N ARG A 214 4.00 -1.43 10.96
CA ARG A 214 3.44 -2.31 9.94
C ARG A 214 2.15 -1.78 9.36
N LYS A 215 1.21 -1.34 10.20
CA LYS A 215 -0.04 -0.76 9.72
C LYS A 215 0.23 0.42 8.79
N ALA A 216 1.12 1.33 9.19
CA ALA A 216 1.55 2.44 8.35
C ALA A 216 2.25 1.99 7.04
N ALA A 217 3.08 0.96 7.09
CA ALA A 217 3.75 0.41 5.90
C ALA A 217 2.75 -0.21 4.92
N LEU A 218 1.73 -0.93 5.40
CA LEU A 218 0.68 -1.53 4.58
C LEU A 218 -0.23 -0.47 3.95
N GLU A 219 -0.67 0.54 4.71
CA GLU A 219 -1.45 1.67 4.18
C GLU A 219 -0.69 2.40 3.07
N SER A 220 0.62 2.64 3.27
CA SER A 220 1.45 3.28 2.25
C SER A 220 1.66 2.40 1.01
N LEU A 221 1.73 1.07 1.18
CA LEU A 221 1.88 0.13 0.08
C LEU A 221 0.58 0.02 -0.73
N GLU A 222 -0.57 0.02 -0.06
CA GLU A 222 -1.88 0.05 -0.71
C GLU A 222 -2.02 1.32 -1.57
N GLU A 223 -1.69 2.49 -1.01
CA GLU A 223 -1.67 3.77 -1.75
C GLU A 223 -0.72 3.70 -2.95
N LEU A 224 0.43 3.03 -2.81
CA LEU A 224 1.39 2.83 -3.88
C LEU A 224 0.82 1.94 -5.00
N THR A 225 0.13 0.85 -4.65
CA THR A 225 -0.52 -0.05 -5.61
C THR A 225 -1.70 0.60 -6.33
N GLU A 226 -2.48 1.43 -5.62
CA GLU A 226 -3.60 2.18 -6.21
C GLU A 226 -3.10 3.20 -7.26
N LYS A 227 -1.95 3.84 -7.00
CA LYS A 227 -1.33 4.83 -7.90
C LYS A 227 -0.48 4.21 -9.00
N GLN A 228 -0.10 2.95 -8.89
CA GLN A 228 0.67 2.23 -9.91
C GLN A 228 0.12 2.40 -11.34
N PRO A 229 -1.18 2.21 -11.63
CA PRO A 229 -1.70 2.37 -12.98
C PRO A 229 -1.65 3.81 -13.49
N GLU A 230 -1.53 4.83 -12.63
CA GLU A 230 -1.40 6.23 -13.07
C GLU A 230 -0.02 6.47 -13.71
N ILE A 231 1.02 5.83 -13.18
CA ILE A 231 2.39 5.84 -13.72
C ILE A 231 2.42 5.36 -15.17
N TRP A 232 1.57 4.38 -15.50
CA TRP A 232 1.54 3.77 -16.84
C TRP A 232 1.16 4.77 -17.93
N TRP A 233 0.38 5.79 -17.57
CA TRP A 233 -0.04 6.84 -18.49
C TRP A 233 1.00 7.95 -18.66
N GLU A 234 1.84 8.19 -17.65
CA GLU A 234 2.92 9.20 -17.72
C GLU A 234 4.20 8.66 -18.39
N LEU A 235 4.54 7.39 -18.16
CA LEU A 235 5.81 6.79 -18.60
C LEU A 235 5.67 5.94 -19.86
N LYS A 236 4.60 6.09 -20.64
CA LYS A 236 4.32 5.27 -21.85
C LYS A 236 5.49 5.25 -22.85
N ALA A 237 6.34 6.28 -22.86
CA ALA A 237 7.53 6.35 -23.73
C ALA A 237 8.78 5.59 -23.21
N SER A 238 8.82 5.13 -21.95
CA SER A 238 10.02 4.50 -21.36
C SER A 238 9.71 3.17 -20.67
N CYS A 239 9.55 2.11 -21.47
CA CYS A 239 9.24 0.74 -21.01
C CYS A 239 10.21 0.22 -19.92
N LEU A 240 11.49 0.59 -19.98
CA LEU A 240 12.51 0.19 -19.00
C LEU A 240 12.24 0.75 -17.60
N LYS A 241 11.80 2.02 -17.50
CA LYS A 241 11.50 2.66 -16.21
C LYS A 241 10.27 2.05 -15.56
N ARG A 242 9.28 1.65 -16.37
CA ARG A 242 8.06 0.98 -15.91
C ARG A 242 8.34 -0.32 -15.18
N ASN A 243 9.19 -1.18 -15.75
CA ASN A 243 9.54 -2.44 -15.10
C ASN A 243 10.23 -2.22 -13.74
N ARG A 244 11.06 -1.18 -13.61
CA ARG A 244 11.70 -0.85 -12.32
C ARG A 244 10.70 -0.44 -11.24
N PHE A 245 9.71 0.39 -11.58
CA PHE A 245 8.65 0.76 -10.63
C PHE A 245 7.84 -0.45 -10.19
N THR A 246 7.40 -1.27 -11.15
CA THR A 246 6.65 -2.51 -10.84
C THR A 246 7.48 -3.47 -9.98
N ASN A 247 8.77 -3.66 -10.30
CA ASN A 247 9.67 -4.47 -9.49
C ASN A 247 9.87 -3.90 -8.09
N MET A 248 9.93 -2.58 -7.93
CA MET A 248 9.99 -1.95 -6.61
C MET A 248 8.73 -2.24 -5.79
N ILE A 249 7.54 -2.07 -6.38
CA ILE A 249 6.26 -2.31 -5.71
C ILE A 249 6.16 -3.77 -5.28
N HIS A 250 6.44 -4.71 -6.19
CA HIS A 250 6.46 -6.13 -5.86
C HIS A 250 7.50 -6.48 -4.80
N GLY A 251 8.70 -5.89 -4.89
CA GLY A 251 9.74 -6.10 -3.90
C GLY A 251 9.37 -5.60 -2.51
N LEU A 252 8.82 -4.39 -2.40
CA LEU A 252 8.31 -3.86 -1.13
C LEU A 252 7.15 -4.70 -0.58
N SER A 253 6.25 -5.19 -1.44
CA SER A 253 5.19 -6.12 -1.04
C SER A 253 5.75 -7.44 -0.50
N ALA A 254 6.73 -8.04 -1.18
CA ALA A 254 7.38 -9.26 -0.72
C ALA A 254 8.14 -9.04 0.61
N LEU A 255 8.82 -7.92 0.76
CA LEU A 255 9.46 -7.54 2.03
C LEU A 255 8.45 -7.43 3.17
N ASN A 256 7.31 -6.77 2.94
CA ASN A 256 6.23 -6.70 3.94
C ASN A 256 5.63 -8.08 4.25
N GLN A 257 5.54 -8.98 3.27
CA GLN A 257 5.12 -10.36 3.51
C GLN A 257 6.09 -11.10 4.45
N HIS A 258 7.41 -10.97 4.24
CA HIS A 258 8.40 -11.58 5.15
C HIS A 258 8.39 -10.96 6.55
N LEU A 259 8.19 -9.64 6.66
CA LEU A 259 7.99 -8.98 7.96
C LEU A 259 6.71 -9.46 8.67
N THR A 260 5.68 -9.84 7.91
CA THR A 260 4.48 -10.50 8.47
C THR A 260 4.83 -11.82 9.14
N GLY A 261 5.66 -12.64 8.48
CA GLY A 261 6.14 -13.90 9.06
C GLY A 261 6.94 -13.67 10.34
N MET A 262 7.81 -12.66 10.35
CA MET A 262 8.57 -12.30 11.56
C MET A 262 7.65 -11.84 12.70
N GLU A 263 6.66 -10.98 12.42
CA GLU A 263 5.70 -10.52 13.42
C GLU A 263 4.84 -11.67 13.96
N MET A 264 4.36 -12.58 13.11
CA MET A 264 3.61 -13.77 13.56
C MET A 264 4.46 -14.63 14.50
N ALA A 265 5.77 -14.76 14.21
CA ALA A 265 6.70 -15.45 15.09
C ALA A 265 6.81 -14.74 16.45
N LEU A 266 6.94 -13.41 16.47
CA LEU A 266 7.02 -12.62 17.70
C LEU A 266 5.71 -12.68 18.51
N HIS A 267 4.56 -12.60 17.85
CA HIS A 267 3.24 -12.65 18.50
C HIS A 267 2.94 -14.00 19.17
N SER A 268 3.63 -15.09 18.77
CA SER A 268 3.49 -16.39 19.43
C SER A 268 3.95 -16.39 20.90
N GLY A 269 4.71 -15.38 21.34
CA GLY A 269 5.30 -15.29 22.69
C GLY A 269 6.41 -16.31 22.96
N CYS A 270 6.54 -17.34 22.12
CA CYS A 270 7.51 -18.43 22.27
C CYS A 270 8.96 -17.96 22.01
N VAL A 271 9.15 -16.79 21.40
CA VAL A 271 10.48 -16.21 21.13
C VAL A 271 11.20 -15.86 22.44
N LEU A 272 10.49 -15.42 23.48
CA LEU A 272 11.08 -15.14 24.80
C LEU A 272 11.68 -16.38 25.48
N GLN A 273 11.17 -17.56 25.12
CA GLN A 273 11.65 -18.85 25.63
C GLN A 273 12.87 -19.37 24.85
N CYS A 274 13.32 -18.65 23.83
CA CYS A 274 14.52 -18.99 23.09
C CYS A 274 15.75 -18.86 24.02
N PRO A 275 16.69 -19.83 24.02
CA PRO A 275 17.87 -19.79 24.87
C PRO A 275 18.61 -18.45 24.75
N GLU A 276 18.97 -17.87 25.89
CA GLU A 276 19.60 -16.55 25.96
C GLU A 276 20.93 -16.52 25.20
N VAL A 277 21.68 -17.63 25.21
CA VAL A 277 22.90 -17.82 24.43
C VAL A 277 22.65 -17.57 22.93
N MET A 278 21.53 -18.06 22.39
CA MET A 278 21.17 -17.86 20.98
C MET A 278 20.81 -16.39 20.70
N ARG A 279 20.07 -15.74 21.60
CA ARG A 279 19.69 -14.33 21.46
C ARG A 279 20.91 -13.40 21.50
N LYS A 280 21.80 -13.59 22.48
CA LYS A 280 23.03 -12.80 22.66
C LYS A 280 24.01 -12.95 21.50
N LEU A 281 24.24 -14.19 21.03
CA LEU A 281 25.15 -14.43 19.89
C LEU A 281 24.63 -13.82 18.58
N LEU A 282 23.30 -13.78 18.39
CA LEU A 282 22.68 -13.27 17.16
C LEU A 282 22.43 -11.76 17.17
N GLU A 283 22.48 -11.10 18.32
CA GLU A 283 22.17 -9.68 18.45
C GLU A 283 22.99 -8.80 17.49
N GLN A 284 24.32 -8.94 17.50
CA GLN A 284 25.20 -8.12 16.66
C GLN A 284 25.04 -8.43 15.15
N PRO A 285 25.03 -9.69 14.69
CA PRO A 285 24.72 -10.02 13.30
C PRO A 285 23.35 -9.50 12.83
N LEU A 286 22.30 -9.66 13.64
CA LEU A 286 20.96 -9.21 13.31
C LEU A 286 20.89 -7.69 13.14
N LYS A 287 21.52 -6.94 14.06
CA LYS A 287 21.61 -5.47 13.97
C LYS A 287 22.34 -5.05 12.70
N ARG A 288 23.46 -5.71 12.38
CA ARG A 288 24.22 -5.46 11.14
C ARG A 288 23.38 -5.73 9.89
N VAL A 289 22.63 -6.82 9.85
CA VAL A 289 21.71 -7.16 8.74
C VAL A 289 20.59 -6.11 8.62
N GLY A 290 20.00 -5.71 9.74
CA GLY A 290 18.99 -4.64 9.79
C GLY A 290 19.51 -3.32 9.21
N ASP A 291 20.70 -2.88 9.64
CA ASP A 291 21.32 -1.64 9.16
C ASP A 291 21.67 -1.69 7.67
N HIS A 292 22.18 -2.82 7.18
CA HIS A 292 22.47 -3.00 5.75
C HIS A 292 21.19 -3.02 4.92
N SER A 293 20.11 -3.64 5.41
CA SER A 293 18.82 -3.65 4.72
C SER A 293 18.24 -2.24 4.56
N ALA A 294 18.40 -1.38 5.57
CA ALA A 294 17.98 0.02 5.51
C ALA A 294 18.78 0.80 4.44
N LYS A 295 20.10 0.59 4.37
CA LYS A 295 20.96 1.20 3.34
C LYS A 295 20.59 0.71 1.93
N LEU A 296 20.35 -0.59 1.77
CA LEU A 296 19.90 -1.20 0.51
C LEU A 296 18.61 -0.55 0.02
N LEU A 297 17.62 -0.41 0.89
CA LEU A 297 16.33 0.21 0.58
C LEU A 297 16.44 1.70 0.24
N ASP A 298 17.28 2.45 0.97
CA ASP A 298 17.54 3.86 0.66
C ASP A 298 18.22 4.03 -0.72
N ILE A 299 19.16 3.15 -1.08
CA ILE A 299 19.80 3.15 -2.40
C ILE A 299 18.82 2.72 -3.50
N ALA A 300 17.99 1.70 -3.26
CA ALA A 300 16.97 1.27 -4.22
C ALA A 300 16.04 2.45 -4.57
N THR A 301 15.52 3.14 -3.56
CA THR A 301 14.62 4.29 -3.75
C THR A 301 15.32 5.50 -4.37
N LYS A 302 16.57 5.80 -3.99
CA LYS A 302 17.38 6.85 -4.64
C LYS A 302 17.66 6.54 -6.11
N SER A 303 17.93 5.27 -6.44
CA SER A 303 18.20 4.87 -7.82
C SER A 303 16.96 5.00 -8.71
N LEU A 304 15.77 4.79 -8.14
CA LEU A 304 14.50 5.01 -8.83
C LEU A 304 14.22 6.52 -9.01
N ALA A 305 14.57 7.34 -8.02
CA ALA A 305 14.49 8.80 -8.11
C ALA A 305 15.38 9.36 -9.22
N ALA A 306 16.59 8.82 -9.38
CA ALA A 306 17.47 9.20 -10.47
C ALA A 306 16.90 8.84 -11.85
N CYS A 307 16.05 7.81 -11.95
CA CYS A 307 15.39 7.45 -13.19
C CYS A 307 14.16 8.32 -13.53
N SER A 308 13.52 8.97 -12.55
CA SER A 308 12.26 9.71 -12.80
C SER A 308 12.48 11.10 -13.40
N LEU A 309 13.62 11.74 -13.12
CA LEU A 309 13.98 12.97 -13.78
C LEU A 309 14.31 12.69 -15.25
N PHE A 310 13.98 13.63 -16.14
CA PHE A 310 14.41 13.70 -17.54
C PHE A 310 15.94 13.86 -17.67
N CYS A 311 16.72 13.20 -16.81
CA CYS A 311 18.16 13.24 -16.84
C CYS A 311 18.65 12.53 -18.09
N PHE A 312 19.10 13.35 -19.04
CA PHE A 312 20.14 13.03 -20.00
C PHE A 312 21.23 12.17 -19.35
N ALA A 313 21.76 11.22 -20.12
CA ALA A 313 22.44 9.99 -19.72
C ALA A 313 23.66 10.06 -18.76
N GLY A 314 24.00 11.20 -18.16
CA GLY A 314 25.25 11.40 -17.42
C GLY A 314 25.27 10.95 -15.95
N SER A 315 24.15 10.99 -15.22
CA SER A 315 24.18 10.78 -13.74
C SER A 315 24.09 9.31 -13.29
N ALA A 316 24.00 8.34 -14.21
CA ALA A 316 23.76 6.94 -13.88
C ALA A 316 25.02 6.19 -13.41
N THR A 317 26.22 6.65 -13.77
CA THR A 317 27.48 5.90 -13.59
C THR A 317 27.98 5.90 -12.15
N LEU A 318 27.82 7.02 -11.44
CA LEU A 318 28.35 7.19 -10.07
C LEU A 318 27.70 6.26 -9.04
N ASN A 319 26.49 5.77 -9.32
CA ASN A 319 25.76 4.84 -8.44
C ASN A 319 26.13 3.37 -8.66
N ALA A 320 26.80 3.01 -9.76
CA ALA A 320 27.01 1.60 -10.10
C ALA A 320 28.08 0.93 -9.21
N GLU A 321 29.16 1.64 -8.90
CA GLU A 321 30.23 1.13 -8.03
C GLU A 321 29.76 1.05 -6.57
N GLN A 322 29.17 2.12 -6.03
CA GLN A 322 28.59 2.12 -4.68
C GLN A 322 27.56 0.99 -4.50
N ARG A 323 26.75 0.74 -5.54
CA ARG A 323 25.80 -0.37 -5.53
C ARG A 323 26.49 -1.72 -5.46
N LYS A 324 27.56 -1.95 -6.23
CA LYS A 324 28.31 -3.21 -6.19
C LYS A 324 28.95 -3.43 -4.82
N THR A 325 29.64 -2.43 -4.29
CA THR A 325 30.26 -2.49 -2.95
C THR A 325 29.23 -2.85 -1.90
N LEU A 326 28.07 -2.18 -1.92
CA LEU A 326 27.03 -2.41 -0.93
C LEU A 326 26.31 -3.76 -1.10
N LEU A 327 26.20 -4.27 -2.32
CA LEU A 327 25.71 -5.63 -2.58
C LEU A 327 26.71 -6.68 -2.05
N ASP A 328 28.01 -6.46 -2.21
CA ASP A 328 29.04 -7.39 -1.74
C ASP A 328 29.17 -7.34 -0.21
N GLU A 329 29.10 -6.15 0.40
CA GLU A 329 28.96 -5.98 1.85
C GLU A 329 27.71 -6.68 2.38
N GLY A 330 26.57 -6.52 1.69
CA GLY A 330 25.32 -7.19 2.05
C GLY A 330 25.44 -8.72 2.00
N LYS A 331 26.04 -9.28 0.94
CA LYS A 331 26.30 -10.73 0.85
C LYS A 331 27.21 -11.21 1.98
N LEU A 332 28.26 -10.46 2.30
CA LEU A 332 29.17 -10.79 3.40
C LEU A 332 28.43 -10.79 4.74
N ALA A 333 27.59 -9.78 4.99
CA ALA A 333 26.76 -9.71 6.19
C ALA A 333 25.82 -10.92 6.32
N LEU A 334 25.23 -11.37 5.21
CA LEU A 334 24.37 -12.56 5.18
C LEU A 334 25.16 -13.85 5.46
N ILE A 335 26.38 -13.99 4.95
CA ILE A 335 27.26 -15.14 5.23
C ILE A 335 27.65 -15.17 6.71
N VAL A 336 28.03 -14.02 7.27
CA VAL A 336 28.34 -13.91 8.70
C VAL A 336 27.11 -14.29 9.54
N PHE A 337 25.93 -13.78 9.19
CA PHE A 337 24.68 -14.15 9.85
C PHE A 337 24.40 -15.66 9.79
N ASP A 338 24.50 -16.29 8.61
CA ASP A 338 24.28 -17.73 8.44
C ASP A 338 25.25 -18.57 9.29
N ASN A 339 26.53 -18.17 9.35
CA ASN A 339 27.56 -18.85 10.14
C ASN A 339 27.29 -18.71 11.65
N THR A 340 27.02 -17.49 12.13
CA THR A 340 26.71 -17.25 13.54
C THR A 340 25.39 -17.92 13.95
N LEU A 341 24.39 -17.98 13.07
CA LEU A 341 23.15 -18.71 13.32
C LEU A 341 23.38 -20.22 13.49
N LEU A 342 24.29 -20.78 12.69
CA LEU A 342 24.65 -22.19 12.79
C LEU A 342 25.41 -22.50 14.09
N GLU A 343 26.34 -21.62 14.48
CA GLU A 343 27.07 -21.70 15.75
C GLU A 343 26.14 -21.53 16.97
N ALA A 344 25.29 -20.50 16.94
CA ALA A 344 24.31 -20.25 18.00
C ALA A 344 23.34 -21.44 18.16
N ARG A 345 22.92 -22.08 17.07
CA ARG A 345 22.12 -23.31 17.13
C ARG A 345 22.87 -24.49 17.73
N LYS A 346 24.17 -24.65 17.42
CA LYS A 346 25.02 -25.70 18.02
C LYS A 346 25.12 -25.51 19.53
N LEU A 347 25.49 -24.32 19.97
CA LEU A 347 25.66 -24.01 21.39
C LEU A 347 24.34 -24.07 22.17
N ALA A 348 23.23 -23.58 21.59
CA ALA A 348 21.96 -23.52 22.29
C ALA A 348 21.21 -24.86 22.40
N TYR A 349 21.42 -25.80 21.46
CA TYR A 349 20.63 -27.03 21.39
C TYR A 349 21.43 -28.32 21.45
N TYR A 350 22.74 -28.28 21.18
CA TYR A 350 23.58 -29.48 21.04
C TYR A 350 24.80 -29.49 21.95
N SER A 351 25.13 -28.39 22.65
CA SER A 351 25.98 -28.49 23.83
C SER A 351 25.18 -29.20 24.91
N THR A 352 25.22 -30.54 24.87
CA THR A 352 25.02 -31.34 26.06
C THR A 352 26.04 -30.82 27.06
N SER A 353 25.56 -30.14 28.09
CA SER A 353 26.32 -29.95 29.31
C SER A 353 26.56 -31.36 29.86
N ASP A 354 27.56 -32.04 29.32
CA ASP A 354 28.19 -33.20 29.95
C ASP A 354 29.03 -32.71 31.13
N GLU A 355 28.53 -31.71 31.89
CA GLU A 355 28.98 -31.57 33.26
C GLU A 355 28.37 -32.79 33.95
N PRO A 356 29.19 -33.78 34.34
CA PRO A 356 28.69 -34.82 35.20
C PRO A 356 28.04 -34.09 36.37
N LEU A 357 26.81 -34.49 36.71
CA LEU A 357 26.31 -34.31 38.05
C LEU A 357 27.36 -34.94 38.96
N GLU A 358 28.34 -34.16 39.40
CA GLU A 358 29.12 -34.44 40.58
C GLU A 358 28.09 -34.41 41.71
N SER A 359 27.50 -35.59 41.89
CA SER A 359 26.95 -36.09 43.13
C SER A 359 28.06 -35.94 44.16
N GLU A 360 28.21 -34.73 44.68
CA GLU A 360 28.93 -34.48 45.92
C GLU A 360 28.07 -35.11 47.03
N GLY A 361 28.27 -36.42 47.18
CA GLY A 361 27.72 -37.20 48.27
C GLY A 361 28.32 -36.65 49.56
N THR A 362 27.51 -35.96 50.34
CA THR A 362 27.73 -35.85 51.78
C THR A 362 26.79 -36.84 52.45
N PRO A 363 27.28 -37.93 53.04
CA PRO A 363 26.46 -38.84 53.82
C PRO A 363 26.23 -38.29 55.24
N ASP A 364 25.13 -38.75 55.83
CA ASP A 364 24.82 -38.81 57.27
C ASP A 364 24.08 -37.63 57.93
N GLY A 365 22.76 -37.81 58.06
CA GLY A 365 21.90 -37.15 59.05
C GLY A 365 20.61 -37.96 59.25
N PRO A 366 20.28 -38.43 60.47
CA PRO A 366 19.27 -39.46 60.67
C PRO A 366 17.82 -38.93 60.74
N ALA A 367 16.97 -39.65 60.02
CA ALA A 367 15.57 -39.99 60.26
C ALA A 367 14.67 -38.99 61.03
N THR A 368 13.64 -38.50 60.33
CA THR A 368 12.31 -38.30 60.93
C THR A 368 11.25 -38.77 59.92
N PRO A 369 10.40 -39.75 60.27
CA PRO A 369 9.35 -40.23 59.41
C PRO A 369 8.09 -39.40 59.63
N GLU A 370 7.35 -39.09 58.55
CA GLU A 370 5.91 -39.34 58.43
C GLU A 370 5.26 -38.45 57.35
N GLY A 371 4.44 -39.09 56.53
CA GLY A 371 3.18 -38.47 56.11
C GLY A 371 3.19 -37.71 54.80
N SER A 372 3.06 -38.47 53.70
CA SER A 372 2.03 -38.30 52.65
C SER A 372 2.60 -38.39 51.24
N THR A 373 2.40 -39.59 50.69
CA THR A 373 2.60 -39.99 49.31
C THR A 373 1.60 -39.28 48.39
N LEU A 374 1.86 -38.02 48.07
CA LEU A 374 1.17 -37.34 46.99
C LEU A 374 1.89 -37.69 45.67
N LYS A 375 1.33 -38.69 44.96
CA LYS A 375 1.64 -39.04 43.57
C LYS A 375 1.60 -37.76 42.72
N LYS A 376 2.75 -37.09 42.59
CA LYS A 376 2.96 -35.95 41.71
C LYS A 376 2.94 -36.50 40.29
N SER A 377 1.79 -36.33 39.63
CA SER A 377 1.52 -36.91 38.33
C SER A 377 2.58 -36.49 37.32
N SER A 378 3.01 -37.45 36.49
CA SER A 378 3.95 -37.31 35.38
C SER A 378 3.47 -36.38 34.24
N VAL A 379 2.42 -35.59 34.48
CA VAL A 379 1.81 -34.67 33.49
C VAL A 379 2.62 -33.37 33.36
N ASP A 380 3.41 -32.98 34.36
CA ASP A 380 4.19 -31.73 34.34
C ASP A 380 5.48 -31.79 33.49
N ILE A 381 5.92 -32.97 33.04
CA ILE A 381 7.13 -33.11 32.22
C ILE A 381 6.85 -32.90 30.72
N VAL A 382 5.59 -33.03 30.28
CA VAL A 382 5.23 -32.88 28.85
C VAL A 382 5.16 -31.40 28.44
N ALA A 383 4.71 -30.53 29.35
CA ALA A 383 4.65 -29.08 29.12
C ALA A 383 6.00 -28.44 28.73
N PRO A 384 7.14 -28.71 29.43
CA PRO A 384 8.42 -28.08 29.10
C PRO A 384 9.01 -28.55 27.76
N VAL A 385 8.76 -29.79 27.34
CA VAL A 385 9.25 -30.30 26.04
C VAL A 385 8.51 -29.62 24.89
N HIS A 386 7.17 -29.53 24.99
CA HIS A 386 6.36 -28.87 23.97
C HIS A 386 6.72 -27.37 23.84
N GLN A 387 6.88 -26.69 24.98
CA GLN A 387 7.25 -25.28 25.03
C GLN A 387 8.62 -25.01 24.39
N ARG A 388 9.63 -25.83 24.72
CA ARG A 388 10.97 -25.75 24.10
C ARG A 388 10.93 -26.02 22.59
N PHE A 389 10.12 -26.98 22.16
CA PHE A 389 9.93 -27.27 20.74
C PHE A 389 9.31 -26.07 20.01
N MET A 390 8.25 -25.48 20.58
CA MET A 390 7.59 -24.30 20.00
C MET A 390 8.51 -23.08 19.96
N ALA A 391 9.30 -22.83 21.01
CA ALA A 391 10.34 -21.80 21.03
C ALA A 391 11.36 -21.99 19.90
N ARG A 392 11.82 -23.23 19.68
CA ARG A 392 12.75 -23.56 18.59
C ARG A 392 12.12 -23.36 17.21
N LEU A 393 10.88 -23.79 17.03
CA LEU A 393 10.16 -23.67 15.76
C LEU A 393 9.95 -22.20 15.40
N THR A 394 9.46 -21.40 16.35
CA THR A 394 9.16 -19.98 16.17
C THR A 394 10.43 -19.15 15.93
N ALA A 395 11.52 -19.41 16.68
CA ALA A 395 12.81 -18.79 16.42
C ALA A 395 13.37 -19.14 15.03
N ASN A 396 13.25 -20.40 14.59
CA ASN A 396 13.68 -20.79 13.25
C ASN A 396 12.82 -20.16 12.15
N PHE A 397 11.52 -20.05 12.35
CA PHE A 397 10.62 -19.39 11.42
C PHE A 397 10.92 -17.89 11.30
N PHE A 398 11.23 -17.23 12.42
CA PHE A 398 11.68 -15.84 12.44
C PHE A 398 12.97 -15.67 11.61
N MET A 399 14.00 -16.49 11.88
CA MET A 399 15.30 -16.40 11.19
C MET A 399 15.18 -16.72 9.69
N PHE A 400 14.32 -17.68 9.34
CA PHE A 400 14.02 -17.98 7.94
C PHE A 400 13.36 -16.78 7.24
N SER A 401 12.35 -16.17 7.87
CA SER A 401 11.68 -14.99 7.32
C SER A 401 12.64 -13.80 7.17
N LEU A 402 13.51 -13.57 8.17
CA LEU A 402 14.55 -12.55 8.17
C LEU A 402 15.52 -12.72 7.00
N ARG A 403 15.96 -13.96 6.77
CA ARG A 403 16.82 -14.31 5.64
C ARG A 403 16.15 -13.99 4.30
N LEU A 404 14.90 -14.44 4.12
CA LEU A 404 14.15 -14.17 2.88
C LEU A 404 13.94 -12.67 2.64
N TYR A 405 13.64 -11.92 3.71
CA TYR A 405 13.56 -10.46 3.65
C TYR A 405 14.87 -9.85 3.14
N PHE A 406 16.01 -10.28 3.66
CA PHE A 406 17.30 -9.73 3.27
C PHE A 406 17.69 -10.10 1.82
N GLU A 407 17.44 -11.35 1.42
CA GLU A 407 17.62 -11.80 0.03
C GLU A 407 16.74 -10.97 -0.94
N GLN A 408 15.49 -10.68 -0.56
CA GLN A 408 14.60 -9.84 -1.34
C GLN A 408 15.05 -8.37 -1.39
N ALA A 409 15.64 -7.84 -0.30
CA ALA A 409 16.18 -6.49 -0.25
C ALA A 409 17.40 -6.34 -1.17
N LEU A 410 18.28 -7.35 -1.23
CA LEU A 410 19.38 -7.43 -2.19
C LEU A 410 18.85 -7.46 -3.63
N HIS A 411 17.81 -8.25 -3.89
CA HIS A 411 17.18 -8.34 -5.21
C HIS A 411 16.57 -7.00 -5.67
N LEU A 412 16.03 -6.20 -4.75
CA LEU A 412 15.49 -4.87 -5.07
C LEU A 412 16.57 -3.92 -5.62
N VAL A 413 17.81 -4.08 -5.17
CA VAL A 413 18.95 -3.25 -5.56
C VAL A 413 19.60 -3.77 -6.85
N ASP A 414 19.58 -5.08 -7.09
CA ASP A 414 20.09 -5.71 -8.31
C ASP A 414 19.13 -5.57 -9.49
N THR A 415 19.12 -4.38 -10.12
CA THR A 415 18.25 -4.11 -11.27
C THR A 415 18.58 -4.93 -12.52
N ASP A 416 19.74 -5.58 -12.57
CA ASP A 416 20.21 -6.29 -13.77
C ASP A 416 19.83 -7.78 -13.74
N PHE A 417 19.17 -8.25 -12.68
CA PHE A 417 18.81 -9.67 -12.47
C PHE A 417 20.00 -10.65 -12.55
N LYS A 418 21.25 -10.15 -12.55
CA LYS A 418 22.46 -10.98 -12.69
C LYS A 418 22.66 -11.86 -11.46
N ILE A 419 22.32 -11.36 -10.28
CA ILE A 419 22.42 -12.12 -9.02
C ILE A 419 21.35 -13.20 -8.97
N TYR A 420 20.14 -12.97 -9.50
CA TYR A 420 19.07 -13.98 -9.53
C TYR A 420 19.52 -15.25 -10.25
N ALA A 421 20.15 -15.12 -11.42
CA ALA A 421 20.70 -16.25 -12.16
C ALA A 421 21.75 -17.02 -11.33
N SER A 422 22.58 -16.31 -10.55
CA SER A 422 23.60 -16.92 -9.71
C SER A 422 23.03 -17.59 -8.45
N MET A 423 22.08 -16.96 -7.76
CA MET A 423 21.46 -17.49 -6.54
C MET A 423 20.58 -18.69 -6.83
N HIS A 424 19.82 -18.68 -7.93
CA HIS A 424 19.04 -19.86 -8.34
C HIS A 424 19.94 -21.04 -8.71
N GLN A 425 21.13 -20.77 -9.25
CA GLN A 425 22.15 -21.80 -9.46
C GLN A 425 22.73 -22.31 -8.13
N ILE A 426 23.00 -21.43 -7.16
CA ILE A 426 23.51 -21.82 -5.83
C ILE A 426 22.46 -22.61 -5.04
N ALA A 427 21.20 -22.16 -5.04
CA ALA A 427 20.09 -22.86 -4.43
C ALA A 427 19.85 -24.23 -5.09
N ARG A 428 19.90 -24.31 -6.44
CA ARG A 428 19.89 -25.60 -7.14
C ARG A 428 21.06 -26.49 -6.71
N ARG A 429 22.27 -25.95 -6.54
CA ARG A 429 23.43 -26.74 -6.08
C ARG A 429 23.26 -27.23 -4.64
N ARG A 430 22.77 -26.39 -3.72
CA ARG A 430 22.53 -26.77 -2.32
C ARG A 430 21.38 -27.75 -2.15
N VAL A 431 20.27 -27.57 -2.85
CA VAL A 431 19.17 -28.54 -2.85
C VAL A 431 19.65 -29.89 -3.43
N ARG A 432 20.47 -29.85 -4.48
CA ARG A 432 21.05 -31.05 -5.08
C ARG A 432 22.10 -31.73 -4.18
N SER A 433 22.79 -30.99 -3.31
CA SER A 433 23.71 -31.56 -2.32
C SER A 433 23.01 -32.03 -1.04
N TRP A 434 21.88 -31.42 -0.68
CA TRP A 434 21.09 -31.78 0.50
C TRP A 434 20.18 -32.99 0.23
N MET A 435 19.77 -33.22 -1.02
CA MET A 435 19.09 -34.45 -1.40
C MET A 435 20.06 -35.65 -1.29
N PRO A 436 19.79 -36.64 -0.41
CA PRO A 436 20.62 -37.83 -0.33
C PRO A 436 20.58 -38.59 -1.66
N ARG A 437 21.75 -39.08 -2.12
CA ARG A 437 21.94 -39.81 -3.40
C ARG A 437 21.00 -41.01 -3.61
N ARG A 438 20.29 -41.47 -2.58
CA ARG A 438 19.26 -42.51 -2.69
C ARG A 438 17.98 -42.05 -3.39
N LEU A 439 17.63 -40.76 -3.35
CA LEU A 439 16.42 -40.22 -4.00
C LEU A 439 16.62 -39.86 -5.48
N SER A 440 17.86 -39.70 -5.95
CA SER A 440 18.14 -39.39 -7.37
C SER A 440 17.95 -40.59 -8.32
N ARG A 441 17.68 -41.80 -7.79
CA ARG A 441 17.41 -43.01 -8.57
C ARG A 441 15.92 -43.25 -8.82
N ILE A 442 15.04 -42.45 -8.19
CA ILE A 442 13.63 -42.39 -8.57
C ILE A 442 13.57 -41.64 -9.89
N ARG A 443 13.48 -42.39 -10.98
CA ARG A 443 13.30 -41.89 -12.34
C ARG A 443 11.95 -41.16 -12.34
N PHE A 444 11.97 -39.83 -12.13
CA PHE A 444 10.79 -38.99 -12.34
C PHE A 444 10.36 -39.17 -13.79
N SER A 445 9.35 -39.99 -14.00
CA SER A 445 8.61 -40.11 -15.24
C SER A 445 8.27 -38.70 -15.70
N ARG A 446 8.60 -38.39 -16.95
CA ARG A 446 8.33 -37.09 -17.59
C ARG A 446 6.94 -36.60 -17.20
N LEU A 447 6.88 -35.56 -16.36
CA LEU A 447 5.69 -34.72 -16.27
C LEU A 447 5.43 -34.14 -17.67
N PRO A 448 4.20 -34.24 -18.19
CA PRO A 448 3.88 -33.71 -19.51
C PRO A 448 4.14 -32.20 -19.53
N LYS A 449 4.86 -31.76 -20.57
CA LYS A 449 4.97 -30.34 -20.91
C LYS A 449 3.62 -29.89 -21.47
N THR A 450 2.78 -29.28 -20.65
CA THR A 450 1.72 -28.40 -21.15
C THR A 450 2.12 -26.95 -20.87
N PRO A 451 2.13 -26.07 -21.89
CA PRO A 451 2.19 -24.64 -21.67
C PRO A 451 0.77 -24.17 -21.34
N ILE A 452 0.48 -23.96 -20.07
CA ILE A 452 -0.70 -23.19 -19.65
C ILE A 452 -0.18 -21.85 -19.14
N PHE A 453 0.05 -20.95 -20.11
CA PHE A 453 0.01 -19.52 -19.85
C PHE A 453 -1.43 -19.10 -20.12
N GLU A 454 -2.32 -19.37 -19.16
CA GLU A 454 -3.60 -18.68 -19.08
C GLU A 454 -3.36 -17.36 -18.33
N GLU A 455 -3.81 -16.27 -18.94
CA GLU A 455 -3.92 -14.95 -18.32
C GLU A 455 -4.65 -15.06 -16.97
N PRO A 456 -4.35 -14.17 -15.99
CA PRO A 456 -5.10 -14.15 -14.75
C PRO A 456 -6.51 -13.60 -15.03
N ALA A 457 -7.42 -14.52 -15.32
CA ALA A 457 -8.85 -14.32 -15.17
C ALA A 457 -9.13 -14.00 -13.69
N GLU A 458 -9.93 -12.96 -13.52
CA GLU A 458 -10.58 -12.53 -12.30
C GLU A 458 -11.03 -13.74 -11.45
N ARG A 459 -10.54 -13.85 -10.22
CA ARG A 459 -11.22 -14.62 -9.18
C ARG A 459 -11.23 -13.91 -7.83
N LEU A 460 -12.47 -13.56 -7.48
CA LEU A 460 -13.12 -13.85 -6.22
C LEU A 460 -12.47 -13.28 -4.95
N LYS A 461 -13.10 -12.19 -4.50
CA LYS A 461 -13.10 -11.75 -3.10
C LYS A 461 -13.48 -12.91 -2.17
N PRO A 462 -12.74 -13.17 -1.09
CA PRO A 462 -13.29 -13.88 0.05
C PRO A 462 -14.13 -12.88 0.87
N SER A 463 -15.45 -13.11 0.92
CA SER A 463 -16.30 -12.56 1.97
C SER A 463 -15.92 -13.25 3.27
N ILE A 464 -15.03 -12.63 4.03
CA ILE A 464 -14.77 -13.00 5.42
C ILE A 464 -15.11 -11.76 6.25
N ASP A 465 -16.24 -11.85 6.95
CA ASP A 465 -16.65 -10.91 7.97
C ASP A 465 -15.67 -10.97 9.14
N VAL A 466 -14.74 -10.01 9.17
CA VAL A 466 -13.77 -9.80 10.25
C VAL A 466 -14.44 -9.15 11.49
N ALA A 467 -15.75 -8.89 11.45
CA ALA A 467 -16.51 -8.32 12.56
C ALA A 467 -16.84 -9.30 13.71
N ARG A 468 -16.45 -10.59 13.63
CA ARG A 468 -16.87 -11.62 14.61
C ARG A 468 -15.81 -12.07 15.63
N ILE A 469 -14.63 -11.43 15.71
CA ILE A 469 -13.52 -11.89 16.58
C ILE A 469 -13.25 -10.93 17.76
N LEU A 470 -13.91 -9.78 17.85
CA LEU A 470 -13.85 -8.94 19.06
C LEU A 470 -15.17 -9.08 19.81
N GLY A 471 -15.18 -9.99 20.78
CA GLY A 471 -16.25 -10.07 21.77
C GLY A 471 -16.19 -8.86 22.69
N GLU A 472 -17.29 -8.11 22.74
CA GLU A 472 -17.63 -7.24 23.86
C GLU A 472 -18.65 -7.96 24.76
N PRO A 473 -18.62 -7.71 26.08
CA PRO A 473 -19.44 -8.43 27.04
C PRO A 473 -20.89 -7.93 27.06
N GLU A 474 -21.79 -8.86 27.37
CA GLU A 474 -23.20 -8.65 27.71
C GLU A 474 -23.38 -7.61 28.83
N GLU A 475 -24.35 -6.70 28.65
CA GLU A 475 -25.10 -6.18 29.78
C GLU A 475 -26.56 -5.88 29.41
N ALA A 476 -27.43 -6.66 30.05
CA ALA A 476 -28.78 -6.41 30.54
C ALA A 476 -29.92 -5.89 29.61
N VAL A 477 -31.07 -6.51 29.84
CA VAL A 477 -32.33 -6.51 29.09
C VAL A 477 -33.46 -5.95 29.97
N LEU A 478 -34.43 -5.27 29.33
CA LEU A 478 -35.82 -4.86 29.71
C LEU A 478 -36.07 -3.41 30.24
N PRO A 479 -37.30 -2.86 30.11
CA PRO A 479 -38.26 -2.98 28.99
C PRO A 479 -39.01 -1.68 28.61
N ASN A 480 -39.65 -1.73 27.43
CA ASN A 480 -40.94 -1.15 27.00
C ASN A 480 -41.40 0.23 27.50
N THR A 481 -41.73 1.11 26.53
CA THR A 481 -43.11 1.63 26.38
C THR A 481 -43.36 2.09 24.95
N SER A 482 -44.54 1.74 24.43
CA SER A 482 -45.16 2.22 23.20
C SER A 482 -45.75 3.62 23.38
N VAL A 483 -46.01 4.34 22.26
CA VAL A 483 -47.30 4.98 21.92
C VAL A 483 -47.14 5.95 20.71
N LYS A 484 -47.85 5.59 19.63
CA LYS A 484 -48.64 6.34 18.62
C LYS A 484 -48.18 7.62 17.89
N ASP A 485 -48.37 7.52 16.57
CA ASP A 485 -49.11 8.37 15.62
C ASP A 485 -48.66 9.81 15.27
N SER A 486 -48.09 9.91 14.04
CA SER A 486 -48.51 10.74 12.89
C SER A 486 -48.53 12.29 12.93
N PRO A 487 -48.49 12.94 11.75
CA PRO A 487 -47.65 14.14 11.51
C PRO A 487 -48.45 15.42 11.20
N GLU A 488 -47.82 16.60 11.33
CA GLU A 488 -47.85 17.68 10.31
C GLU A 488 -47.07 18.95 10.71
N VAL A 489 -46.46 19.56 9.68
CA VAL A 489 -46.26 21.01 9.42
C VAL A 489 -45.18 21.81 10.17
N ALA A 490 -44.21 22.23 9.34
CA ALA A 490 -43.45 23.49 9.25
C ALA A 490 -42.80 24.12 10.49
N SER A 491 -41.50 24.42 10.38
CA SER A 491 -41.03 25.82 10.27
C SER A 491 -39.50 25.92 10.25
N VAL A 492 -39.05 26.91 9.48
CA VAL A 492 -37.72 27.49 9.43
C VAL A 492 -37.48 28.28 10.72
N SER A 493 -36.39 28.04 11.46
CA SER A 493 -35.60 29.11 12.10
C SER A 493 -34.24 28.62 12.64
N THR A 494 -33.23 29.41 12.27
CA THR A 494 -32.01 29.81 13.00
C THR A 494 -31.60 29.15 14.32
N GLY A 495 -30.34 28.72 14.35
CA GLY A 495 -29.40 29.08 15.42
C GLY A 495 -29.18 28.07 16.55
N SER A 496 -28.01 27.41 16.55
CA SER A 496 -27.19 27.27 17.77
C SER A 496 -25.85 26.60 17.45
N VAL A 497 -24.80 27.23 17.97
CA VAL A 497 -23.40 26.79 17.97
C VAL A 497 -23.24 25.70 19.04
N PRO A 498 -22.59 24.54 18.77
CA PRO A 498 -22.24 23.61 19.82
C PRO A 498 -20.98 24.09 20.56
N GLN A 499 -21.11 24.29 21.88
CA GLN A 499 -20.00 24.49 22.80
C GLN A 499 -19.09 23.25 22.84
N LEU A 500 -17.77 23.48 22.81
CA LEU A 500 -16.75 22.47 23.11
C LEU A 500 -16.65 22.25 24.64
N PRO A 501 -16.28 21.03 25.09
CA PRO A 501 -16.00 20.75 26.49
C PRO A 501 -14.65 21.35 26.95
N PRO A 502 -14.46 21.56 28.27
CA PRO A 502 -13.36 22.35 28.81
C PRO A 502 -12.00 21.63 28.69
N GLU A 503 -11.01 22.38 28.20
CA GLU A 503 -9.61 21.96 28.14
C GLU A 503 -8.99 21.78 29.54
N CYS A 504 -8.30 20.66 29.71
CA CYS A 504 -7.50 20.31 30.87
C CYS A 504 -6.31 21.28 31.04
N SER A 505 -6.29 22.01 32.16
CA SER A 505 -5.37 23.11 32.46
C SER A 505 -3.94 22.68 32.90
N GLN A 506 -3.54 21.42 32.70
CA GLN A 506 -2.30 20.88 33.28
C GLN A 506 -1.13 20.60 32.33
N CYS A 507 -1.19 21.05 31.06
CA CYS A 507 -0.09 20.87 30.09
C CYS A 507 0.59 22.18 29.61
N LYS A 508 0.24 23.33 30.16
CA LYS A 508 0.73 24.64 29.66
C LYS A 508 2.05 25.14 30.27
N SER A 509 2.60 24.45 31.27
CA SER A 509 3.80 24.92 32.00
C SER A 509 5.15 24.39 31.52
N LYS A 510 5.20 23.45 30.55
CA LYS A 510 6.48 22.86 30.06
C LYS A 510 6.92 23.28 28.65
N LEU A 511 6.19 24.17 27.98
CA LEU A 511 6.47 24.58 26.59
C LEU A 511 6.86 26.05 26.41
N LEU A 512 6.96 26.83 27.50
CA LEU A 512 7.32 28.26 27.47
C LEU A 512 8.75 28.59 27.94
N ALA A 513 9.61 27.58 28.14
CA ALA A 513 11.00 27.78 28.60
C ALA A 513 12.09 27.62 27.50
N ARG A 514 11.72 27.51 26.22
CA ARG A 514 12.69 27.42 25.10
C ARG A 514 12.27 28.30 23.92
N ALA A 515 12.36 29.61 24.09
CA ALA A 515 12.39 30.56 22.98
C ALA A 515 13.05 31.86 23.44
N ALA A 516 14.38 31.88 23.48
CA ALA A 516 15.17 33.11 23.42
C ALA A 516 15.89 33.13 22.07
N PRO A 517 15.86 34.25 21.31
CA PRO A 517 16.50 34.34 20.00
C PRO A 517 17.94 34.86 20.12
N ASP A 518 18.89 34.11 19.55
CA ASP A 518 20.21 34.66 19.24
C ASP A 518 20.11 35.58 18.02
N ARG A 519 20.48 36.84 18.25
CA ARG A 519 20.86 37.82 17.22
C ARG A 519 22.19 37.40 16.60
N TYR A 520 22.33 37.50 15.29
CA TYR A 520 23.62 37.77 14.66
C TYR A 520 23.45 38.77 13.52
N GLU A 521 24.32 39.79 13.58
CA GLU A 521 24.84 40.60 12.48
C GLU A 521 25.59 39.74 11.45
#